data_AF-A0A258EV03-F1
#
_entry.id   AF-A0A258EV03-F1
#
_cell.length_a   1.000
_cell.length_b   1.000
_cell.length_c   1.000
_cell.angle_alpha   90.00
_cell.angle_beta   90.00
_cell.angle_gamma   90.00
#
_symmetry.space_group_name_H-M   'P 1'
#
loop_
_entity.id
_entity.type
_entity.pdbx_description
1 polymer ?
#
loop_
_entity_poly.entity_id
_entity_poly.type
_entity_poly.pdbx_seq_one_letter_code
_entity_poly.pdbx_strand_id
1 'polypeptide(L)'
;MDRSSLLTIYQSDPTIQTLEHNLREKSDLNLALKGLSGSLDMVVFSALYQKIGGFHLLIAQDKEEASYLNSDLQSLLGIEDYLIFPGSFKRPYQYDEVDNANVLSRAETLSKLLETKGKSGIIITYPEALYEKVINKRSLVENTFTARVGESVDMEFVAEVLSSYDFERTDFVYEPGQYAIRGGILDVFSYSHEYPYRLELFGKEIESIRTFDPESQLSIAEVEVISLVPNVQTKLLQEVRQSFLGFLPENTKIWIKDYQLTVDVIEECFHKAQQAFDQIVRQTHTEKLLLKPEDLFETGKSFSQSLNAFRIIEFGRQFYLKGSDKYTWESQPQPSFNKNFDLLVENLSGNEKQGFANILTAENDKQIDRLLGIFQELDPTLQVQTLRIGLREGFVDRQTKLACYTDHQLFERFHRYKSKSKSSKSKALTIKELKALHPGDFIVHVD
;
A
#
# COMPACT_ATOMS: atom_id res chain seq x y z
N MET A 1 1.89 -11.88 -25.56
CA MET A 1 2.74 -12.23 -24.41
C MET A 1 1.89 -12.15 -23.14
N ASP A 2 2.14 -12.98 -22.13
CA ASP A 2 1.51 -12.83 -20.81
C ASP A 2 2.50 -12.27 -19.77
N ARG A 3 1.98 -11.86 -18.60
CA ARG A 3 2.80 -11.27 -17.52
C ARG A 3 3.91 -12.21 -17.04
N SER A 4 3.61 -13.51 -16.95
CA SER A 4 4.56 -14.53 -16.51
C SER A 4 5.73 -14.66 -17.49
N SER A 5 5.46 -14.58 -18.79
CA SER A 5 6.47 -14.61 -19.85
C SER A 5 7.40 -13.39 -19.76
N LEU A 6 6.85 -12.19 -19.57
CA LEU A 6 7.66 -10.98 -19.38
C LEU A 6 8.59 -11.12 -18.17
N LEU A 7 8.05 -11.52 -17.02
CA LEU A 7 8.86 -11.71 -15.81
C LEU A 7 9.89 -12.84 -15.96
N THR A 8 9.58 -13.90 -16.71
CA THR A 8 10.51 -15.02 -16.98
C THR A 8 11.71 -14.56 -17.81
N ILE A 9 11.52 -13.65 -18.77
CA ILE A 9 12.62 -13.06 -19.55
C ILE A 9 13.59 -12.36 -18.59
N TYR A 10 13.08 -11.51 -17.71
CA TYR A 10 13.90 -10.80 -16.72
C TYR A 10 14.51 -11.74 -15.67
N GLN A 11 13.81 -12.78 -15.23
CA GLN A 11 14.37 -13.79 -14.33
C GLN A 11 15.52 -14.59 -14.94
N SER A 12 15.58 -14.66 -16.27
CA SER A 12 16.65 -15.34 -17.00
C SER A 12 17.85 -14.43 -17.29
N ASP A 13 17.72 -13.13 -17.00
CA ASP A 13 18.79 -12.16 -17.22
C ASP A 13 19.95 -12.37 -16.21
N PRO A 14 21.21 -12.40 -16.67
CA PRO A 14 22.37 -12.62 -15.80
C PRO A 14 22.52 -11.59 -14.67
N THR A 15 22.14 -10.33 -14.89
CA THR A 15 22.19 -9.29 -13.86
C THR A 15 21.18 -9.61 -12.76
N ILE A 16 19.97 -10.02 -13.14
CA ILE A 16 18.92 -10.42 -12.19
C ILE A 16 19.31 -11.68 -11.42
N GLN A 17 19.91 -12.68 -12.05
CA GLN A 17 20.39 -13.89 -11.37
C GLN A 17 21.49 -13.59 -10.36
N THR A 18 22.40 -12.68 -10.72
CA THR A 18 23.47 -12.22 -9.81
C THR A 18 22.89 -11.45 -8.63
N LEU A 19 21.89 -10.58 -8.88
CA LEU A 19 21.15 -9.86 -7.83
C LEU A 19 20.37 -10.80 -6.92
N GLU A 20 19.68 -11.80 -7.48
CA GLU A 20 18.98 -12.83 -6.73
C GLU A 20 19.95 -13.52 -5.76
N HIS A 21 21.10 -14.00 -6.27
CA HIS A 21 22.09 -14.68 -5.45
C HIS A 21 22.58 -13.77 -4.32
N ASN A 22 22.96 -12.54 -4.65
CA ASN A 22 23.40 -11.56 -3.66
C ASN A 22 22.34 -11.27 -2.60
N LEU A 23 21.07 -11.11 -2.98
CA LEU A 23 19.96 -10.80 -2.06
C LEU A 23 19.54 -11.98 -1.18
N ARG A 24 19.86 -13.22 -1.57
CA ARG A 24 19.66 -14.43 -0.75
C ARG A 24 20.79 -14.66 0.24
N GLU A 25 22.02 -14.31 -0.14
CA GLU A 25 23.16 -14.42 0.77
C GLU A 25 23.05 -13.39 1.91
N LYS A 26 23.49 -13.79 3.10
CA LYS A 26 23.67 -12.89 4.25
C LYS A 26 24.88 -12.00 4.00
N SER A 27 24.70 -11.03 3.11
CA SER A 27 25.64 -9.94 2.85
C SER A 27 25.07 -8.65 3.42
N ASP A 28 25.92 -7.92 4.14
CA ASP A 28 25.61 -6.59 4.70
C ASP A 28 25.74 -5.47 3.65
N LEU A 29 26.07 -5.80 2.39
CA LEU A 29 26.26 -4.82 1.33
C LEU A 29 24.91 -4.32 0.79
N ASN A 30 24.73 -3.00 0.88
CA ASN A 30 23.66 -2.27 0.23
C ASN A 30 23.84 -2.30 -1.30
N LEU A 31 22.74 -2.14 -2.03
CA LEU A 31 22.72 -2.23 -3.49
C LEU A 31 22.29 -0.90 -4.11
N ALA A 32 22.83 -0.60 -5.28
CA ALA A 32 22.44 0.56 -6.09
C ALA A 32 22.06 0.11 -7.51
N LEU A 33 20.77 0.18 -7.83
CA LEU A 33 20.20 -0.19 -9.13
C LEU A 33 20.02 1.05 -10.01
N LYS A 34 20.95 1.26 -10.94
CA LYS A 34 21.06 2.44 -11.78
C LYS A 34 20.46 2.24 -13.17
N GLY A 35 19.97 3.32 -13.75
CA GLY A 35 19.55 3.33 -15.16
C GLY A 35 18.25 2.59 -15.43
N LEU A 36 17.41 2.37 -14.41
CA LEU A 36 16.04 1.86 -14.57
C LEU A 36 15.13 3.00 -15.01
N SER A 37 14.47 2.84 -16.17
CA SER A 37 13.58 3.86 -16.76
C SER A 37 12.14 3.39 -16.82
N GLY A 38 11.19 4.33 -16.67
CA GLY A 38 9.77 4.02 -16.68
C GLY A 38 9.40 2.93 -15.67
N SER A 39 8.53 2.00 -16.07
CA SER A 39 8.09 0.89 -15.20
C SER A 39 9.08 -0.27 -15.11
N LEU A 40 10.27 -0.16 -15.72
CA LEU A 40 11.29 -1.22 -15.66
C LEU A 40 11.72 -1.53 -14.23
N ASP A 41 11.68 -0.54 -13.34
CA ASP A 41 11.98 -0.75 -11.91
C ASP A 41 11.04 -1.77 -11.25
N MET A 42 9.73 -1.68 -11.52
CA MET A 42 8.74 -2.61 -10.98
C MET A 42 8.76 -3.94 -11.71
N VAL A 43 9.16 -3.99 -12.99
CA VAL A 43 9.43 -5.25 -13.70
C VAL A 43 10.60 -6.00 -13.06
N VAL A 44 11.73 -5.31 -12.83
CA VAL A 44 12.92 -5.87 -12.17
C VAL A 44 12.60 -6.29 -10.73
N PHE A 45 11.91 -5.44 -9.97
CA PHE A 45 11.47 -5.78 -8.62
C PHE A 45 10.56 -7.01 -8.61
N SER A 46 9.56 -7.07 -9.48
CA SER A 46 8.61 -8.19 -9.55
C SER A 46 9.29 -9.51 -9.93
N ALA A 47 10.21 -9.45 -10.90
CA ALA A 47 11.02 -10.60 -11.32
C ALA A 47 11.86 -11.15 -10.15
N LEU A 48 12.53 -10.26 -9.41
CA LEU A 48 13.31 -10.62 -8.22
C LEU A 48 12.41 -11.17 -7.12
N TYR A 49 11.33 -10.46 -6.76
CA TYR A 49 10.40 -10.85 -5.69
C TYR A 49 9.84 -12.26 -5.89
N GLN A 50 9.44 -12.63 -7.11
CA GLN A 50 8.96 -13.98 -7.40
C GLN A 50 10.02 -15.07 -7.17
N LYS A 51 11.30 -14.74 -7.30
CA LYS A 51 12.40 -15.67 -7.01
C LYS A 51 12.71 -15.71 -5.52
N ILE A 52 13.04 -14.56 -4.92
CA ILE A 52 13.57 -14.50 -3.56
C ILE A 52 12.51 -14.58 -2.47
N GLY A 53 11.30 -14.09 -2.73
CA GLY A 53 10.25 -13.89 -1.73
C GLY A 53 10.73 -13.08 -0.52
N GLY A 54 10.05 -13.29 0.61
CA GLY A 54 10.37 -12.59 1.85
C GLY A 54 9.68 -11.23 1.95
N PHE A 55 10.11 -10.44 2.92
CA PHE A 55 9.46 -9.16 3.23
C PHE A 55 10.18 -7.99 2.55
N HIS A 56 9.42 -7.12 1.89
CA HIS A 56 9.91 -5.98 1.13
C HIS A 56 9.16 -4.71 1.52
N LEU A 57 9.91 -3.64 1.76
CA LEU A 57 9.37 -2.29 1.89
C LEU A 57 9.82 -1.46 0.70
N LEU A 58 8.88 -0.87 -0.04
CA LEU A 58 9.12 0.08 -1.13
C LEU A 58 8.83 1.50 -0.64
N ILE A 59 9.84 2.34 -0.59
CA ILE A 59 9.74 3.77 -0.25
C ILE A 59 9.80 4.57 -1.55
N ALA A 60 8.65 5.08 -1.97
CA ALA A 60 8.52 6.01 -3.09
C ALA A 60 9.00 7.42 -2.70
N GLN A 61 9.08 8.34 -3.67
CA GLN A 61 9.40 9.75 -3.45
C GLN A 61 8.25 10.49 -2.75
N ASP A 62 7.01 10.13 -3.09
CA ASP A 62 5.80 10.74 -2.53
C ASP A 62 4.60 9.78 -2.59
N LYS A 63 3.44 10.25 -2.12
CA LYS A 63 2.18 9.50 -2.08
C LYS A 63 1.64 9.12 -3.47
N GLU A 64 1.84 9.97 -4.47
CA GLU A 64 1.35 9.71 -5.82
C GLU A 64 2.19 8.63 -6.50
N GLU A 65 3.53 8.73 -6.42
CA GLU A 65 4.43 7.70 -6.90
C GLU A 65 4.17 6.35 -6.21
N ALA A 66 3.94 6.33 -4.88
CA ALA A 66 3.56 5.11 -4.18
C ALA A 66 2.32 4.43 -4.79
N SER A 67 1.34 5.21 -5.25
CA SER A 67 0.12 4.68 -5.87
C SER A 67 0.38 4.14 -7.29
N TYR A 68 1.27 4.78 -8.05
CA TYR A 68 1.70 4.26 -9.35
C TYR A 68 2.53 2.98 -9.22
N LEU A 69 3.48 2.92 -8.29
CA LEU A 69 4.26 1.70 -8.02
C LEU A 69 3.33 0.54 -7.63
N ASN A 70 2.32 0.81 -6.80
CA ASN A 70 1.31 -0.19 -6.46
C ASN A 70 0.57 -0.71 -7.69
N SER A 71 0.15 0.19 -8.58
CA SER A 71 -0.60 -0.19 -9.80
C SER A 71 0.23 -1.06 -10.73
N ASP A 72 1.51 -0.75 -10.91
CA ASP A 72 2.42 -1.58 -11.70
C ASP A 72 2.58 -2.97 -11.08
N LEU A 73 2.76 -3.05 -9.75
CA LEU A 73 2.88 -4.34 -9.07
C LEU A 73 1.60 -5.17 -9.19
N GLN A 74 0.42 -4.56 -9.02
CA GLN A 74 -0.85 -5.24 -9.22
C GLN A 74 -0.96 -5.82 -10.63
N SER A 75 -0.58 -5.03 -11.63
CA SER A 75 -0.57 -5.42 -13.04
C SER A 75 0.44 -6.55 -13.34
N LEU A 76 1.65 -6.48 -12.79
CA LEU A 76 2.74 -7.42 -13.06
C LEU A 76 2.58 -8.75 -12.32
N LEU A 77 2.20 -8.70 -11.04
CA LEU A 77 2.11 -9.87 -10.17
C LEU A 77 0.69 -10.45 -10.10
N GLY A 78 -0.33 -9.69 -10.52
CA GLY A 78 -1.70 -10.18 -10.58
C GLY A 78 -2.42 -10.29 -9.25
N ILE A 79 -1.92 -9.59 -8.24
CA ILE A 79 -2.56 -9.49 -6.92
C ILE A 79 -3.30 -8.17 -6.90
N GLU A 80 -4.56 -8.18 -6.46
CA GLU A 80 -5.42 -7.00 -6.56
C GLU A 80 -5.07 -5.90 -5.55
N ASP A 81 -4.34 -6.21 -4.48
CA ASP A 81 -3.99 -5.19 -3.49
C ASP A 81 -2.70 -5.47 -2.71
N TYR A 82 -1.74 -4.55 -2.81
CA TYR A 82 -0.61 -4.48 -1.89
C TYR A 82 -0.86 -3.39 -0.86
N LEU A 83 -0.34 -3.62 0.35
CA LEU A 83 -0.53 -2.67 1.44
C LEU A 83 0.25 -1.39 1.16
N ILE A 84 -0.47 -0.29 0.95
CA ILE A 84 0.11 1.05 1.04
C ILE A 84 0.00 1.50 2.49
N PHE A 85 1.12 1.78 3.14
CA PHE A 85 1.16 2.36 4.47
C PHE A 85 1.09 3.89 4.36
N PRO A 86 -0.03 4.52 4.76
CA PRO A 86 -0.21 5.96 4.59
C PRO A 86 0.21 6.74 5.83
N GLY A 87 0.37 8.06 5.68
CA GLY A 87 0.44 8.99 6.81
C GLY A 87 -0.93 9.16 7.47
N SER A 88 -0.97 9.24 8.80
CA SER A 88 -2.22 9.38 9.56
C SER A 88 -2.88 10.75 9.42
N PHE A 89 -2.08 11.82 9.41
CA PHE A 89 -2.57 13.19 9.59
C PHE A 89 -2.26 14.05 8.37
N LYS A 90 -3.18 14.99 8.07
CA LYS A 90 -2.85 16.11 7.18
C LYS A 90 -1.92 17.11 7.84
N ARG A 91 -1.99 17.25 9.18
CA ARG A 91 -1.19 18.17 10.00
C ARG A 91 -0.86 17.56 11.38
N PRO A 92 0.37 17.71 11.89
CA PRO A 92 0.73 17.24 13.23
C PRO A 92 -0.13 17.89 14.32
N TYR A 93 -0.42 17.16 15.40
CA TYR A 93 -1.19 17.63 16.58
C TYR A 93 -2.63 18.12 16.31
N GLN A 94 -3.15 17.93 15.09
CA GLN A 94 -4.54 18.25 14.73
C GLN A 94 -5.35 16.95 14.60
N TYR A 95 -5.69 16.38 15.77
CA TYR A 95 -6.38 15.09 15.89
C TYR A 95 -7.81 15.08 15.32
N ASP A 96 -8.42 16.25 15.10
CA ASP A 96 -9.77 16.37 14.55
C ASP A 96 -9.81 16.31 13.01
N GLU A 97 -8.66 16.38 12.33
CA GLU A 97 -8.53 16.32 10.86
C GLU A 97 -7.92 14.98 10.38
N VAL A 98 -8.34 13.88 10.99
CA VAL A 98 -7.90 12.54 10.62
C VAL A 98 -8.69 12.02 9.43
N ASP A 99 -8.00 11.46 8.43
CA ASP A 99 -8.66 10.63 7.41
C ASP A 99 -8.83 9.23 8.01
N ASN A 100 -10.02 8.91 8.52
CA ASN A 100 -10.35 7.60 9.10
C ASN A 100 -9.91 6.43 8.20
N ALA A 101 -9.89 6.61 6.86
CA ALA A 101 -9.43 5.59 5.94
C ALA A 101 -7.91 5.32 6.06
N ASN A 102 -7.09 6.34 6.32
CA ASN A 102 -5.65 6.16 6.51
C ASN A 102 -5.34 5.48 7.84
N VAL A 103 -6.09 5.80 8.90
CA VAL A 103 -5.99 5.11 10.20
C VAL A 103 -6.27 3.63 10.02
N LEU A 104 -7.36 3.33 9.30
CA LEU A 104 -7.77 1.97 8.97
C LEU A 104 -6.63 1.22 8.27
N SER A 105 -6.06 1.81 7.23
CA SER A 105 -4.99 1.20 6.44
C SER A 105 -3.68 1.03 7.22
N ARG A 106 -3.35 1.92 8.17
CA ARG A 106 -2.20 1.73 9.08
C ARG A 106 -2.44 0.55 10.02
N ALA A 107 -3.62 0.47 10.63
CA ALA A 107 -3.98 -0.63 11.52
C ALA A 107 -4.03 -1.97 10.77
N GLU A 108 -4.61 -2.02 9.57
CA GLU A 108 -4.58 -3.16 8.64
C GLU A 108 -3.14 -3.61 8.38
N THR A 109 -2.25 -2.68 8.06
CA THR A 109 -0.84 -2.97 7.78
C THR A 109 -0.13 -3.60 8.99
N LEU A 110 -0.28 -3.01 10.18
CA LEU A 110 0.35 -3.52 11.40
C LEU A 110 -0.22 -4.89 11.81
N SER A 111 -1.53 -5.07 11.68
CA SER A 111 -2.20 -6.36 11.95
C SER A 111 -1.70 -7.44 11.00
N LYS A 112 -1.60 -7.14 9.70
CA LYS A 112 -1.09 -8.09 8.71
C LYS A 112 0.36 -8.48 8.96
N LEU A 113 1.19 -7.55 9.40
CA LEU A 113 2.58 -7.80 9.80
C LEU A 113 2.66 -8.79 10.98
N LEU A 114 1.74 -8.69 11.94
CA LEU A 114 1.63 -9.63 13.07
C LEU A 114 1.16 -11.02 12.60
N GLU A 115 0.06 -11.08 11.85
CA GLU A 115 -0.56 -12.33 11.39
C GLU A 115 0.37 -13.18 10.52
N THR A 116 1.01 -12.54 9.54
CA THR A 116 1.87 -13.23 8.57
C THR A 116 3.21 -13.66 9.18
N LYS A 117 3.48 -13.26 10.44
CA LYS A 117 4.78 -13.39 11.11
C LYS A 117 5.94 -12.87 10.24
N GLY A 118 5.64 -11.93 9.33
CA GLY A 118 6.63 -11.38 8.41
C GLY A 118 7.19 -12.35 7.36
N LYS A 119 6.53 -13.48 7.07
CA LYS A 119 7.09 -14.53 6.21
C LYS A 119 7.32 -14.09 4.76
N SER A 120 6.37 -13.36 4.17
CA SER A 120 6.49 -12.77 2.85
C SER A 120 5.46 -11.67 2.67
N GLY A 121 5.83 -10.57 2.03
CA GLY A 121 4.90 -9.46 1.80
C GLY A 121 5.59 -8.27 1.17
N ILE A 122 4.79 -7.41 0.54
CA ILE A 122 5.22 -6.14 -0.03
C ILE A 122 4.39 -5.05 0.64
N ILE A 123 5.08 -4.08 1.25
CA ILE A 123 4.48 -2.82 1.71
C ILE A 123 5.07 -1.70 0.87
N ILE A 124 4.21 -0.77 0.46
CA ILE A 124 4.60 0.45 -0.24
C ILE A 124 4.31 1.63 0.67
N THR A 125 5.21 2.60 0.72
CA THR A 125 5.08 3.78 1.56
C THR A 125 5.79 4.96 0.90
N TYR A 126 5.72 6.11 1.55
CA TYR A 126 6.37 7.34 1.14
C TYR A 126 6.90 8.08 2.39
N PRO A 127 7.78 9.08 2.27
CA PRO A 127 8.50 9.66 3.40
C PRO A 127 7.58 10.26 4.47
N GLU A 128 6.52 10.97 4.08
CA GLU A 128 5.56 11.60 5.00
C GLU A 128 4.72 10.57 5.78
N ALA A 129 4.69 9.30 5.37
CA ALA A 129 4.03 8.24 6.13
C ALA A 129 4.93 7.63 7.23
N LEU A 130 6.24 7.74 7.05
CA LEU A 130 7.27 7.13 7.90
C LEU A 130 7.73 8.03 9.06
N TYR A 131 7.45 9.32 8.99
CA TYR A 131 7.80 10.26 10.06
C TYR A 131 7.02 9.99 11.36
N GLU A 132 5.84 9.37 11.28
CA GLU A 132 5.02 9.07 12.46
C GLU A 132 5.34 7.69 13.02
N LYS A 133 5.70 7.65 14.31
CA LYS A 133 5.91 6.41 15.05
C LYS A 133 4.60 5.63 15.20
N VAL A 134 4.73 4.31 15.21
CA VAL A 134 3.62 3.38 15.42
C VAL A 134 3.61 2.87 16.86
N ILE A 135 2.48 2.34 17.29
CA ILE A 135 2.41 1.55 18.52
C ILE A 135 3.44 0.41 18.45
N ASN A 136 4.15 0.15 19.56
CA ASN A 136 5.10 -0.95 19.58
C ASN A 136 4.39 -2.31 19.45
N LYS A 137 5.13 -3.31 18.97
CA LYS A 137 4.62 -4.67 18.72
C LYS A 137 4.00 -5.32 19.96
N ARG A 138 4.63 -5.16 21.13
CA ARG A 138 4.15 -5.74 22.39
C ARG A 138 2.82 -5.13 22.81
N SER A 139 2.73 -3.81 22.82
CA SER A 139 1.49 -3.10 23.16
C SER A 139 0.39 -3.39 22.14
N LEU A 140 0.69 -3.52 20.85
CA LEU A 140 -0.34 -3.92 19.88
C LEU A 140 -0.85 -5.33 20.17
N VAL A 141 0.03 -6.31 20.41
CA VAL A 141 -0.37 -7.69 20.74
C VAL A 141 -1.14 -7.77 22.05
N GLU A 142 -0.67 -7.09 23.12
CA GLU A 142 -1.34 -7.06 24.43
C GLU A 142 -2.73 -6.42 24.35
N ASN A 143 -2.92 -5.47 23.43
CA ASN A 143 -4.20 -4.80 23.20
C ASN A 143 -4.92 -5.32 21.94
N THR A 144 -4.58 -6.50 21.42
CA THR A 144 -5.35 -7.13 20.34
C THR A 144 -6.27 -8.18 20.93
N PHE A 145 -7.58 -7.99 20.82
CA PHE A 145 -8.54 -9.03 21.14
C PHE A 145 -8.62 -10.02 19.99
N THR A 146 -8.36 -11.30 20.26
CA THR A 146 -8.46 -12.38 19.27
C THR A 146 -9.57 -13.33 19.69
N ALA A 147 -10.37 -13.80 18.75
CA ALA A 147 -11.40 -14.80 18.99
C ALA A 147 -11.45 -15.83 17.86
N ARG A 148 -11.53 -17.11 18.21
CA ARG A 148 -11.59 -18.25 17.27
C ARG A 148 -12.87 -19.05 17.46
N VAL A 149 -13.36 -19.66 16.37
CA VAL A 149 -14.41 -20.68 16.43
C VAL A 149 -14.02 -21.80 17.41
N GLY A 150 -14.94 -22.17 18.31
CA GLY A 150 -14.75 -23.15 19.38
C GLY A 150 -14.12 -22.58 20.67
N GLU A 151 -13.75 -21.30 20.72
CA GLU A 151 -13.31 -20.66 21.97
C GLU A 151 -14.50 -20.17 22.79
N SER A 152 -14.32 -20.20 24.12
CA SER A 152 -15.28 -19.61 25.05
C SER A 152 -14.99 -18.12 25.22
N VAL A 153 -15.98 -17.29 24.97
CA VAL A 153 -15.92 -15.83 25.07
C VAL A 153 -17.05 -15.31 25.94
N ASP A 154 -16.71 -14.38 26.83
CA ASP A 154 -17.64 -13.70 27.72
C ASP A 154 -18.03 -12.35 27.09
N MET A 155 -19.31 -12.17 26.78
CA MET A 155 -19.80 -11.01 26.01
C MET A 155 -19.69 -9.71 26.80
N GLU A 156 -19.83 -9.77 28.13
CA GLU A 156 -19.60 -8.63 29.01
C GLU A 156 -18.14 -8.20 28.98
N PHE A 157 -17.20 -9.15 29.07
CA PHE A 157 -15.78 -8.86 28.93
C PHE A 157 -15.45 -8.27 27.55
N VAL A 158 -16.01 -8.82 26.47
CA VAL A 158 -15.78 -8.28 25.12
C VAL A 158 -16.32 -6.87 24.98
N ALA A 159 -17.49 -6.56 25.54
CA ALA A 159 -18.04 -5.22 25.53
C ALA A 159 -17.11 -4.23 26.27
N GLU A 160 -16.55 -4.62 27.43
CA GLU A 160 -15.57 -3.81 28.16
C GLU A 160 -14.30 -3.57 27.34
N VAL A 161 -13.77 -4.62 26.71
CA VAL A 161 -12.59 -4.52 25.83
C VAL A 161 -12.86 -3.60 24.65
N LEU A 162 -13.97 -3.77 23.94
CA LEU A 162 -14.34 -2.92 22.79
C LEU A 162 -14.57 -1.47 23.20
N SER A 163 -15.22 -1.23 24.34
CA SER A 163 -15.36 0.12 24.88
C SER A 163 -14.00 0.73 25.28
N SER A 164 -13.06 -0.06 25.82
CA SER A 164 -11.69 0.40 26.08
C SER A 164 -10.89 0.72 24.82
N TYR A 165 -11.32 0.16 23.67
CA TYR A 165 -10.75 0.40 22.35
C TYR A 165 -11.43 1.58 21.63
N ASP A 166 -12.31 2.31 22.33
CA ASP A 166 -13.14 3.40 21.82
C ASP A 166 -14.11 2.98 20.70
N PHE A 167 -14.54 1.70 20.70
CA PHE A 167 -15.63 1.28 19.83
C PHE A 167 -16.97 1.81 20.34
N GLU A 168 -17.79 2.31 19.42
CA GLU A 168 -19.14 2.78 19.69
C GLU A 168 -20.11 1.60 19.72
N ARG A 169 -20.88 1.48 20.81
CA ARG A 169 -21.97 0.51 20.89
C ARG A 169 -23.19 1.04 20.15
N THR A 170 -23.67 0.29 19.16
CA THR A 170 -24.85 0.64 18.36
C THR A 170 -25.84 -0.53 18.30
N ASP A 171 -27.04 -0.27 17.78
CA ASP A 171 -28.04 -1.35 17.54
C ASP A 171 -27.67 -2.19 16.30
N PHE A 172 -27.03 -1.54 15.32
CA PHE A 172 -26.57 -2.14 14.08
C PHE A 172 -25.22 -1.55 13.69
N VAL A 173 -24.35 -2.41 13.17
CA VAL A 173 -23.00 -2.06 12.78
C VAL A 173 -22.99 -1.66 11.31
N TYR A 174 -22.55 -0.43 11.04
CA TYR A 174 -22.45 0.14 9.69
C TYR A 174 -21.06 0.68 9.38
N GLU A 175 -20.37 1.22 10.38
CA GLU A 175 -19.07 1.89 10.21
C GLU A 175 -17.97 1.19 11.03
N PRO A 176 -16.70 1.23 10.55
CA PRO A 176 -15.55 0.78 11.34
C PRO A 176 -15.50 1.48 12.70
N GLY A 177 -15.23 0.70 13.76
CA GLY A 177 -15.27 1.17 15.13
C GLY A 177 -16.63 1.01 15.82
N GLN A 178 -17.62 0.37 15.18
CA GLN A 178 -18.91 0.06 15.80
C GLN A 178 -19.02 -1.40 16.21
N TYR A 179 -19.79 -1.66 17.26
CA TYR A 179 -20.19 -3.01 17.65
C TYR A 179 -21.65 -3.05 18.15
N ALA A 180 -22.30 -4.20 17.97
CA ALA A 180 -23.65 -4.46 18.44
C ALA A 180 -23.71 -5.84 19.10
N ILE A 181 -24.41 -5.93 20.23
CA ILE A 181 -24.62 -7.19 20.96
C ILE A 181 -26.11 -7.49 21.01
N ARG A 182 -26.50 -8.65 20.46
CA ARG A 182 -27.90 -9.09 20.33
C ARG A 182 -28.03 -10.55 20.75
N GLY A 183 -28.28 -10.77 22.04
CA GLY A 183 -28.30 -12.13 22.60
C GLY A 183 -26.94 -12.80 22.44
N GLY A 184 -26.90 -13.97 21.82
CA GLY A 184 -25.66 -14.70 21.50
C GLY A 184 -24.93 -14.19 20.25
N ILE A 185 -25.25 -13.01 19.73
CA ILE A 185 -24.61 -12.47 18.52
C ILE A 185 -23.81 -11.22 18.86
N LEU A 186 -22.54 -11.19 18.47
CA LEU A 186 -21.70 -10.00 18.44
C LEU A 186 -21.44 -9.62 16.98
N ASP A 187 -21.93 -8.46 16.58
CA ASP A 187 -21.48 -7.82 15.34
C ASP A 187 -20.41 -6.78 15.70
N VAL A 188 -19.31 -6.75 14.96
CA VAL A 188 -18.23 -5.79 15.18
C VAL A 188 -17.52 -5.44 13.89
N PHE A 189 -17.32 -4.14 13.65
CA PHE A 189 -16.57 -3.65 12.49
C PHE A 189 -15.18 -3.18 12.92
N SER A 190 -14.19 -4.05 12.71
CA SER A 190 -12.79 -3.73 13.03
C SER A 190 -12.24 -2.58 12.18
N TYR A 191 -11.33 -1.80 12.75
CA TYR A 191 -10.56 -0.79 12.02
C TYR A 191 -9.53 -1.36 11.05
N SER A 192 -9.45 -2.67 10.85
CA SER A 192 -8.40 -3.30 10.03
C SER A 192 -8.93 -4.18 8.92
N HIS A 193 -10.25 -4.19 8.71
CA HIS A 193 -10.91 -5.08 7.76
C HIS A 193 -11.92 -4.34 6.87
N GLU A 194 -12.16 -4.88 5.68
CA GLU A 194 -13.09 -4.33 4.69
C GLU A 194 -14.56 -4.55 5.07
N TYR A 195 -14.86 -5.71 5.68
CA TYR A 195 -16.21 -6.10 6.09
C TYR A 195 -16.26 -6.31 7.61
N PRO A 196 -17.39 -5.99 8.27
CA PRO A 196 -17.64 -6.34 9.66
C PRO A 196 -17.77 -7.85 9.86
N TYR A 197 -17.56 -8.29 11.10
CA TYR A 197 -17.70 -9.67 11.53
C TYR A 197 -18.94 -9.86 12.40
N ARG A 198 -19.60 -11.00 12.20
CA ARG A 198 -20.67 -11.53 13.03
C ARG A 198 -20.16 -12.79 13.72
N LEU A 199 -20.13 -12.78 15.04
CA LEU A 199 -19.82 -13.94 15.87
C LEU A 199 -21.13 -14.46 16.43
N GLU A 200 -21.43 -15.72 16.17
CA GLU A 200 -22.60 -16.41 16.71
C GLU A 200 -22.13 -17.35 17.82
N LEU A 201 -22.66 -17.14 19.02
CA LEU A 201 -22.31 -17.86 20.24
C LEU A 201 -23.48 -18.73 20.70
N PHE A 202 -23.15 -19.95 21.14
CA PHE A 202 -24.05 -20.82 21.89
C PHE A 202 -23.61 -20.86 23.36
N GLY A 203 -24.35 -20.14 24.21
CA GLY A 203 -23.92 -19.90 25.58
C GLY A 203 -22.71 -18.96 25.61
N LYS A 204 -21.52 -19.51 25.88
CA LYS A 204 -20.24 -18.78 25.82
C LYS A 204 -19.33 -19.25 24.68
N GLU A 205 -19.66 -20.33 23.97
CA GLU A 205 -18.81 -20.87 22.93
C GLU A 205 -19.12 -20.23 21.57
N ILE A 206 -18.09 -19.81 20.84
CA ILE A 206 -18.25 -19.30 19.47
C ILE A 206 -18.51 -20.47 18.52
N GLU A 207 -19.72 -20.58 17.98
CA GLU A 207 -20.07 -21.60 16.99
C GLU A 207 -19.62 -21.22 15.59
N SER A 208 -19.78 -19.94 15.21
CA SER A 208 -19.41 -19.47 13.88
C SER A 208 -18.95 -18.03 13.89
N ILE A 209 -18.08 -17.70 12.93
CA ILE A 209 -17.69 -16.32 12.64
C ILE A 209 -17.84 -16.09 11.15
N ARG A 210 -18.52 -15.01 10.76
CA ARG A 210 -18.80 -14.66 9.37
C ARG A 210 -18.51 -13.19 9.11
N THR A 211 -17.97 -12.87 7.95
CA THR A 211 -18.04 -11.50 7.43
C THR A 211 -19.45 -11.23 6.93
N PHE A 212 -19.90 -9.97 6.98
CA PHE A 212 -21.19 -9.58 6.44
C PHE A 212 -21.12 -8.22 5.75
N ASP A 213 -22.05 -7.96 4.83
CA ASP A 213 -22.16 -6.68 4.15
C ASP A 213 -22.86 -5.67 5.09
N PRO A 214 -22.24 -4.52 5.43
CA PRO A 214 -22.82 -3.59 6.41
C PRO A 214 -24.12 -2.93 5.93
N GLU A 215 -24.40 -2.89 4.62
CA GLU A 215 -25.62 -2.29 4.08
C GLU A 215 -26.80 -3.26 4.16
N SER A 216 -26.62 -4.47 3.62
CA SER A 216 -27.65 -5.52 3.56
C SER A 216 -27.76 -6.34 4.84
N GLN A 217 -26.74 -6.30 5.70
CA GLN A 217 -26.61 -7.10 6.93
C GLN A 217 -26.58 -8.62 6.69
N LEU A 218 -26.33 -9.03 5.43
CA LEU A 218 -26.24 -10.42 5.00
C LEU A 218 -24.80 -10.93 5.07
N SER A 219 -24.63 -12.18 5.50
CA SER A 219 -23.32 -12.83 5.55
C SER A 219 -22.70 -12.99 4.16
N ILE A 220 -21.38 -12.87 4.09
CA ILE A 220 -20.57 -12.99 2.87
C ILE A 220 -19.74 -14.28 2.91
N ALA A 221 -18.85 -14.42 3.90
CA ALA A 221 -17.93 -15.56 4.00
C ALA A 221 -17.71 -16.00 5.45
N GLU A 222 -17.45 -17.28 5.67
CA GLU A 222 -17.04 -17.83 6.98
C GLU A 222 -15.54 -17.63 7.22
N VAL A 223 -15.17 -17.37 8.47
CA VAL A 223 -13.78 -17.22 8.93
C VAL A 223 -13.58 -18.00 10.23
N GLU A 224 -12.37 -18.55 10.43
CA GLU A 224 -12.07 -19.33 11.63
C GLU A 224 -11.65 -18.48 12.83
N VAL A 225 -11.07 -17.30 12.57
CA VAL A 225 -10.47 -16.44 13.60
C VAL A 225 -10.63 -14.98 13.21
N ILE A 226 -10.82 -14.12 14.20
CA ILE A 226 -10.79 -12.67 14.05
C ILE A 226 -9.81 -12.03 15.02
N SER A 227 -9.30 -10.87 14.63
CA SER A 227 -8.44 -10.00 15.44
C SER A 227 -9.03 -8.59 15.46
N LEU A 228 -9.31 -8.06 16.64
CA LEU A 228 -9.79 -6.71 16.87
C LEU A 228 -8.66 -5.92 17.53
N VAL A 229 -8.14 -4.96 16.80
CA VAL A 229 -7.12 -4.02 17.27
C VAL A 229 -7.79 -2.75 17.78
N PRO A 230 -7.22 -2.08 18.79
CA PRO A 230 -7.75 -0.83 19.29
C PRO A 230 -7.58 0.24 18.23
N ASN A 231 -8.29 1.35 18.36
CA ASN A 231 -7.93 2.52 17.60
C ASN A 231 -6.50 2.95 18.00
N VAL A 232 -5.53 2.70 17.12
CA VAL A 232 -4.08 2.84 17.34
C VAL A 232 -3.66 4.30 17.58
N GLN A 233 -4.59 5.25 17.43
CA GLN A 233 -4.34 6.68 17.61
C GLN A 233 -4.90 7.25 18.92
N THR A 234 -5.69 6.48 19.67
CA THR A 234 -6.36 6.99 20.88
C THR A 234 -5.47 6.99 22.12
N LYS A 235 -5.87 7.86 23.04
CA LYS A 235 -5.08 8.46 24.14
C LYS A 235 -4.74 7.47 25.25
N LEU A 236 -4.09 6.36 24.97
CA LEU A 236 -3.41 5.62 26.00
C LEU A 236 -2.15 6.42 26.38
N LEU A 237 -2.26 7.21 27.45
CA LEU A 237 -1.19 7.99 28.08
C LEU A 237 0.05 7.15 28.49
N GLN A 238 0.04 5.85 28.24
CA GLN A 238 1.08 4.87 28.56
C GLN A 238 1.56 4.08 27.32
N GLU A 239 1.22 4.50 26.10
CA GLU A 239 1.69 3.82 24.90
C GLU A 239 3.16 4.11 24.61
N VAL A 240 3.99 3.07 24.61
CA VAL A 240 5.35 3.15 24.08
C VAL A 240 5.26 3.05 22.56
N ARG A 241 5.71 4.08 21.84
CA ARG A 241 5.78 4.10 20.38
C ARG A 241 7.18 3.77 19.89
N GLN A 242 7.26 3.27 18.65
CA GLN A 242 8.51 2.94 17.98
C GLN A 242 8.46 3.33 16.51
N SER A 243 9.64 3.42 15.87
CA SER A 243 9.74 3.57 14.42
C SER A 243 8.92 2.49 13.70
N PHE A 244 8.26 2.84 12.61
CA PHE A 244 7.63 1.85 11.73
C PHE A 244 8.63 0.79 11.26
N LEU A 245 9.88 1.18 11.01
CA LEU A 245 10.94 0.24 10.64
C LEU A 245 11.20 -0.80 11.73
N GLY A 246 11.11 -0.41 13.01
CA GLY A 246 11.22 -1.33 14.15
C GLY A 246 10.05 -2.32 14.28
N PHE A 247 8.97 -2.13 13.51
CA PHE A 247 7.87 -3.08 13.42
C PHE A 247 8.10 -4.15 12.34
N LEU A 248 8.99 -3.89 11.39
CA LEU A 248 9.27 -4.79 10.27
C LEU A 248 10.10 -6.01 10.71
N PRO A 249 9.97 -7.15 10.00
CA PRO A 249 10.85 -8.30 10.22
C PRO A 249 12.32 -7.96 9.96
N GLU A 250 13.26 -8.50 10.75
CA GLU A 250 14.70 -8.20 10.65
C GLU A 250 15.29 -8.45 9.24
N ASN A 251 14.79 -9.45 8.50
CA ASN A 251 15.27 -9.77 7.15
C ASN A 251 14.56 -8.99 6.03
N THR A 252 13.89 -7.88 6.37
CA THR A 252 13.20 -7.03 5.39
C THR A 252 14.20 -6.36 4.47
N LYS A 253 13.90 -6.37 3.17
CA LYS A 253 14.67 -5.67 2.14
C LYS A 253 14.00 -4.33 1.88
N ILE A 254 14.72 -3.24 2.12
CA ILE A 254 14.18 -1.89 1.97
C ILE A 254 14.63 -1.32 0.63
N TRP A 255 13.68 -1.02 -0.23
CA TRP A 255 13.87 -0.42 -1.54
C TRP A 255 13.55 1.06 -1.42
N ILE A 256 14.51 1.95 -1.68
CA ILE A 256 14.35 3.39 -1.50
C ILE A 256 14.59 4.11 -2.82
N LYS A 257 13.60 4.90 -3.24
CA LYS A 257 13.66 5.62 -4.53
C LYS A 257 14.67 6.77 -4.52
N ASP A 258 14.71 7.49 -3.40
CA ASP A 258 15.67 8.56 -3.14
C ASP A 258 15.92 8.64 -1.63
N TYR A 259 17.11 8.19 -1.21
CA TYR A 259 17.47 8.12 0.21
C TYR A 259 17.50 9.51 0.86
N GLN A 260 18.16 10.48 0.21
CA GLN A 260 18.36 11.80 0.80
C GLN A 260 17.04 12.56 0.88
N LEU A 261 16.24 12.53 -0.18
CA LEU A 261 14.90 13.12 -0.18
C LEU A 261 14.05 12.53 0.96
N THR A 262 14.08 11.20 1.15
CA THR A 262 13.32 10.55 2.22
C THR A 262 13.72 11.09 3.60
N VAL A 263 15.03 11.20 3.86
CA VAL A 263 15.56 11.71 5.13
C VAL A 263 15.18 13.18 5.33
N ASP A 264 15.30 14.00 4.29
CA ASP A 264 15.02 15.44 4.34
C ASP A 264 13.53 15.71 4.60
N VAL A 265 12.63 14.98 3.92
CA VAL A 265 11.18 15.11 4.12
C VAL A 265 10.78 14.70 5.54
N ILE A 266 11.35 13.62 6.08
CA ILE A 266 11.09 13.20 7.47
C ILE A 266 11.54 14.29 8.46
N GLU A 267 12.73 14.87 8.26
CA GLU A 267 13.23 15.97 9.10
C GLU A 267 12.34 17.21 9.01
N GLU A 268 11.89 17.58 7.80
CA GLU A 268 10.97 18.70 7.61
C GLU A 268 9.61 18.46 8.31
N CYS A 269 9.06 17.25 8.20
CA CYS A 269 7.85 16.85 8.90
C CYS A 269 8.02 16.94 10.43
N PHE A 270 9.17 16.51 10.95
CA PHE A 270 9.49 16.62 12.37
C PHE A 270 9.55 18.10 12.82
N HIS A 271 10.23 18.96 12.07
CA HIS A 271 10.28 20.40 12.38
C HIS A 271 8.89 21.05 12.38
N LYS A 272 8.02 20.69 11.43
CA LYS A 272 6.62 21.14 11.42
C LYS A 272 5.86 20.67 12.66
N ALA A 273 6.08 19.44 13.10
CA ALA A 273 5.48 18.91 14.32
C ALA A 273 5.97 19.67 15.58
N GLN A 274 7.27 19.96 15.67
CA GLN A 274 7.83 20.75 16.76
C GLN A 274 7.22 22.15 16.81
N GLN A 275 7.11 22.83 15.67
CA GLN A 275 6.49 24.16 15.60
C GLN A 275 5.02 24.15 16.04
N ALA A 276 4.26 23.13 15.63
CA ALA A 276 2.87 22.97 16.06
C ALA A 276 2.77 22.74 17.58
N PHE A 277 3.64 21.90 18.14
CA PHE A 277 3.71 21.68 19.59
C PHE A 277 4.02 22.97 20.35
N ASP A 278 5.06 23.70 19.95
CA ASP A 278 5.45 24.96 20.58
C ASP A 278 4.32 26.01 20.55
N GLN A 279 3.55 26.06 19.45
CA GLN A 279 2.39 26.95 19.34
C GLN A 279 1.28 26.57 20.31
N ILE A 280 0.93 25.28 20.42
CA ILE A 280 -0.11 24.80 21.33
C ILE A 280 0.28 25.05 22.78
N VAL A 281 1.54 24.79 23.16
CA VAL A 281 2.07 25.04 24.50
C VAL A 281 1.98 26.52 24.85
N ARG A 282 2.37 27.43 23.93
CA ARG A 282 2.27 28.87 24.13
C ARG A 282 0.83 29.35 24.32
N GLN A 283 -0.13 28.75 23.61
CA GLN A 283 -1.55 29.14 23.69
C GLN A 283 -2.23 28.59 24.95
N THR A 284 -1.97 27.33 25.31
CA THR A 284 -2.68 26.61 26.38
C THR A 284 -1.98 26.68 27.73
N HIS A 285 -0.73 27.17 27.78
CA HIS A 285 0.13 27.21 28.98
C HIS A 285 0.28 25.86 29.70
N THR A 286 0.01 24.75 29.00
CA THR A 286 -0.07 23.42 29.61
C THR A 286 0.77 22.41 28.81
N GLU A 287 2.04 22.24 29.20
CA GLU A 287 2.92 21.21 28.63
C GLU A 287 2.52 19.79 29.09
N LYS A 288 1.95 19.65 30.29
CA LYS A 288 1.76 18.35 30.96
C LYS A 288 0.71 17.42 30.34
N LEU A 289 -0.11 17.91 29.41
CA LEU A 289 -1.21 17.13 28.81
C LEU A 289 -0.91 16.63 27.39
N LEU A 290 0.28 16.94 26.83
CA LEU A 290 0.64 16.58 25.46
C LEU A 290 1.90 15.72 25.43
N LEU A 291 1.89 14.69 24.58
CA LEU A 291 3.08 13.91 24.26
C LEU A 291 4.05 14.77 23.43
N LYS A 292 5.35 14.66 23.75
CA LYS A 292 6.36 15.47 23.08
C LYS A 292 6.59 14.99 21.65
N PRO A 293 7.08 15.86 20.74
CA PRO A 293 7.35 15.47 19.36
C PRO A 293 8.29 14.27 19.25
N GLU A 294 9.28 14.16 20.13
CA GLU A 294 10.24 13.04 20.10
C GLU A 294 9.59 11.69 20.45
N ASP A 295 8.46 11.68 21.18
CA ASP A 295 7.75 10.46 21.54
C ASP A 295 6.83 9.97 20.41
N LEU A 296 6.36 10.88 19.56
CA LEU A 296 5.38 10.63 18.51
C LEU A 296 5.99 10.50 17.10
N PHE A 297 7.11 11.17 16.85
CA PHE A 297 7.65 11.36 15.51
C PHE A 297 9.13 10.98 15.43
N GLU A 298 9.54 10.59 14.23
CA GLU A 298 10.92 10.29 13.84
C GLU A 298 11.59 11.55 13.28
N THR A 299 12.89 11.67 13.53
CA THR A 299 13.77 12.63 12.85
C THR A 299 14.46 11.93 11.67
N GLY A 300 14.99 12.69 10.71
CA GLY A 300 15.79 12.12 9.63
C GLY A 300 17.00 11.33 10.14
N LYS A 301 17.57 11.78 11.27
CA LYS A 301 18.68 11.09 11.95
C LYS A 301 18.26 9.75 12.55
N SER A 302 17.18 9.70 13.33
CA SER A 302 16.71 8.47 13.98
C SER A 302 16.17 7.46 12.96
N PHE A 303 15.55 7.95 11.87
CA PHE A 303 15.17 7.13 10.72
C PHE A 303 16.39 6.50 10.04
N SER A 304 17.42 7.29 9.73
CA SER A 304 18.68 6.80 9.15
C SER A 304 19.37 5.76 10.04
N GLN A 305 19.34 5.95 11.35
CA GLN A 305 19.88 4.98 12.30
C GLN A 305 19.09 3.66 12.28
N SER A 306 17.77 3.72 12.17
CA SER A 306 16.90 2.54 12.10
C SER A 306 17.10 1.76 10.80
N LEU A 307 17.40 2.45 9.69
CA LEU A 307 17.68 1.82 8.40
C LEU A 307 18.92 0.92 8.41
N ASN A 308 19.90 1.17 9.29
CA ASN A 308 21.12 0.37 9.37
C ASN A 308 20.88 -1.10 9.75
N ALA A 309 19.70 -1.42 10.31
CA ALA A 309 19.33 -2.79 10.63
C ALA A 309 18.89 -3.61 9.40
N PHE A 310 18.71 -2.96 8.25
CA PHE A 310 18.15 -3.57 7.05
C PHE A 310 19.11 -3.47 5.88
N ARG A 311 18.94 -4.39 4.93
CA ARG A 311 19.60 -4.26 3.65
C ARG A 311 18.84 -3.26 2.78
N ILE A 312 19.56 -2.24 2.30
CA ILE A 312 18.99 -1.16 1.51
C ILE A 312 19.33 -1.35 0.04
N ILE A 313 18.32 -1.20 -0.81
CA ILE A 313 18.41 -1.19 -2.26
C ILE A 313 17.97 0.20 -2.72
N GLU A 314 18.93 1.05 -3.07
CA GLU A 314 18.64 2.32 -3.74
C GLU A 314 18.29 2.03 -5.21
N PHE A 315 17.19 2.59 -5.69
CA PHE A 315 16.78 2.48 -7.09
C PHE A 315 16.23 3.83 -7.52
N GLY A 316 16.50 4.30 -8.74
CA GLY A 316 16.02 5.62 -9.17
C GLY A 316 17.13 6.44 -9.81
N ARG A 317 17.12 7.75 -9.56
CA ARG A 317 18.02 8.71 -10.24
C ARG A 317 19.22 9.10 -9.39
N GLN A 318 19.06 9.15 -8.07
CA GLN A 318 20.09 9.59 -7.12
C GLN A 318 20.49 8.43 -6.20
N PHE A 319 21.76 8.40 -5.79
CA PHE A 319 22.33 7.30 -5.00
C PHE A 319 23.32 7.88 -3.99
N TYR A 320 23.08 7.63 -2.70
CA TYR A 320 23.78 8.29 -1.60
C TYR A 320 24.57 7.31 -0.72
N LEU A 321 24.21 6.02 -0.72
CA LEU A 321 24.87 5.02 0.12
C LEU A 321 26.27 4.69 -0.40
N LYS A 322 27.26 4.86 0.46
CA LYS A 322 28.66 4.52 0.19
C LYS A 322 28.89 3.01 0.32
N GLY A 323 29.80 2.47 -0.48
CA GLY A 323 30.15 1.04 -0.43
C GLY A 323 29.05 0.11 -0.96
N SER A 324 28.10 0.62 -1.74
CA SER A 324 27.05 -0.18 -2.38
C SER A 324 27.56 -0.91 -3.62
N ASP A 325 27.09 -2.14 -3.81
CA ASP A 325 27.29 -2.87 -5.06
C ASP A 325 26.37 -2.29 -6.13
N LYS A 326 26.96 -1.97 -7.29
CA LYS A 326 26.29 -1.21 -8.35
C LYS A 326 25.89 -2.12 -9.50
N TYR A 327 24.62 -2.05 -9.87
CA TYR A 327 24.05 -2.72 -11.02
C TYR A 327 23.48 -1.65 -11.94
N THR A 328 23.83 -1.67 -13.23
CA THR A 328 23.45 -0.62 -14.17
C THR A 328 22.72 -1.24 -15.34
N TRP A 329 21.53 -0.73 -15.60
CA TRP A 329 20.76 -1.02 -16.80
C TRP A 329 21.01 0.05 -17.86
N GLU A 330 21.23 -0.39 -19.08
CA GLU A 330 21.17 0.47 -20.25
C GLU A 330 19.73 0.56 -20.75
N SER A 331 18.91 1.34 -20.03
CA SER A 331 17.53 1.58 -20.42
C SER A 331 17.22 3.06 -20.64
N GLN A 332 16.17 3.32 -21.39
CA GLN A 332 15.66 4.66 -21.68
C GLN A 332 14.14 4.68 -21.52
N PRO A 333 13.54 5.83 -21.18
CA PRO A 333 12.08 5.96 -21.22
C PRO A 333 11.58 5.74 -22.65
N GLN A 334 10.32 5.31 -22.78
CA GLN A 334 9.65 5.30 -24.09
C GLN A 334 9.76 6.68 -24.75
N PRO A 335 10.14 6.77 -26.04
CA PRO A 335 10.12 8.04 -26.76
C PRO A 335 8.72 8.65 -26.82
N SER A 336 8.64 9.97 -26.81
CA SER A 336 7.38 10.66 -27.14
C SER A 336 7.22 10.72 -28.66
N PHE A 337 6.01 10.41 -29.13
CA PHE A 337 5.64 10.50 -30.54
C PHE A 337 4.67 11.63 -30.83
N ASN A 338 4.17 12.33 -29.80
CA ASN A 338 3.19 13.41 -29.93
C ASN A 338 1.98 13.03 -30.81
N LYS A 339 1.46 11.81 -30.63
CA LYS A 339 0.38 11.19 -31.45
C LYS A 339 0.69 11.03 -32.94
N ASN A 340 1.95 11.16 -33.35
CA ASN A 340 2.40 10.87 -34.71
C ASN A 340 2.67 9.37 -34.86
N PHE A 341 1.73 8.65 -35.47
CA PHE A 341 1.80 7.20 -35.63
C PHE A 341 2.80 6.77 -36.71
N ASP A 342 3.12 7.63 -37.68
CA ASP A 342 4.17 7.35 -38.67
C ASP A 342 5.54 7.27 -38.00
N LEU A 343 5.88 8.23 -37.12
CA LEU A 343 7.12 8.21 -36.34
C LEU A 343 7.19 7.02 -35.37
N LEU A 344 6.04 6.63 -34.81
CA LEU A 344 5.95 5.45 -33.96
C LEU A 344 6.26 4.18 -34.75
N VAL A 345 5.62 3.99 -35.91
CA VAL A 345 5.86 2.82 -36.77
C VAL A 345 7.31 2.80 -37.24
N GLU A 346 7.89 3.93 -37.66
CA GLU A 346 9.31 4.01 -38.02
C GLU A 346 10.23 3.57 -36.88
N ASN A 347 9.92 4.01 -35.64
CA ASN A 347 10.66 3.61 -34.46
C ASN A 347 10.53 2.12 -34.15
N LEU A 348 9.32 1.56 -34.24
CA LEU A 348 9.05 0.14 -34.02
C LEU A 348 9.75 -0.74 -35.07
N SER A 349 9.71 -0.38 -36.36
CA SER A 349 10.43 -1.09 -37.42
C SER A 349 11.95 -0.93 -37.24
N GLY A 350 12.42 0.24 -36.75
CA GLY A 350 13.82 0.48 -36.40
C GLY A 350 14.31 -0.40 -35.24
N ASN A 351 13.46 -0.66 -34.26
CA ASN A 351 13.71 -1.57 -33.15
C ASN A 351 13.86 -3.03 -33.64
N GLU A 352 12.97 -3.50 -34.50
CA GLU A 352 13.05 -4.86 -35.07
C GLU A 352 14.35 -5.09 -35.83
N LYS A 353 14.76 -4.11 -36.66
CA LYS A 353 16.05 -4.15 -37.37
C LYS A 353 17.26 -4.24 -36.43
N GLN A 354 17.12 -3.72 -35.21
CA GLN A 354 18.13 -3.78 -34.16
C GLN A 354 17.97 -4.98 -33.21
N GLY A 355 17.03 -5.88 -33.51
CA GLY A 355 16.76 -7.11 -32.77
C GLY A 355 15.94 -6.91 -31.49
N PHE A 356 15.27 -5.77 -31.32
CA PHE A 356 14.38 -5.55 -30.18
C PHE A 356 13.01 -6.18 -30.43
N ALA A 357 12.43 -6.80 -29.40
CA ALA A 357 11.02 -7.15 -29.42
C ALA A 357 10.17 -5.97 -28.92
N ASN A 358 9.26 -5.53 -29.78
CA ASN A 358 8.29 -4.49 -29.46
C ASN A 358 7.11 -5.09 -28.69
N ILE A 359 6.81 -4.53 -27.52
CA ILE A 359 5.69 -4.93 -26.66
C ILE A 359 4.79 -3.72 -26.47
N LEU A 360 3.51 -3.86 -26.80
CA LEU A 360 2.47 -2.88 -26.50
C LEU A 360 1.69 -3.32 -25.26
N THR A 361 1.61 -2.45 -24.26
CA THR A 361 0.83 -2.66 -23.04
C THR A 361 -0.43 -1.78 -23.02
N ALA A 362 -1.55 -2.40 -22.65
CA ALA A 362 -2.80 -1.72 -22.37
C ALA A 362 -3.71 -2.61 -21.50
N GLU A 363 -4.60 -2.01 -20.72
CA GLU A 363 -5.55 -2.77 -19.88
C GLU A 363 -6.77 -3.30 -20.66
N ASN A 364 -7.10 -2.64 -21.78
CA ASN A 364 -8.33 -2.86 -22.54
C ASN A 364 -8.03 -3.37 -23.95
N ASP A 365 -8.62 -4.52 -24.30
CA ASP A 365 -8.48 -5.15 -25.61
C ASP A 365 -8.87 -4.19 -26.76
N LYS A 366 -9.89 -3.34 -26.58
CA LYS A 366 -10.28 -2.35 -27.60
C LYS A 366 -9.18 -1.34 -27.91
N GLN A 367 -8.36 -0.96 -26.93
CA GLN A 367 -7.23 -0.04 -27.16
C GLN A 367 -6.08 -0.75 -27.88
N ILE A 368 -5.84 -2.01 -27.55
CA ILE A 368 -4.89 -2.87 -28.24
C ILE A 368 -5.31 -3.02 -29.70
N ASP A 369 -6.54 -3.46 -29.95
CA ASP A 369 -7.10 -3.67 -31.29
C ASP A 369 -7.02 -2.38 -32.14
N ARG A 370 -7.32 -1.24 -31.53
CA ARG A 370 -7.21 0.07 -32.20
C ARG A 370 -5.77 0.36 -32.63
N LEU A 371 -4.79 0.16 -31.77
CA LEU A 371 -3.37 0.41 -32.08
C LEU A 371 -2.85 -0.58 -33.13
N LEU A 372 -3.21 -1.86 -33.01
CA LEU A 372 -2.86 -2.87 -34.00
C LEU A 372 -3.48 -2.56 -35.37
N GLY A 373 -4.72 -2.08 -35.41
CA GLY A 373 -5.36 -1.62 -36.65
C GLY A 373 -4.59 -0.48 -37.32
N ILE A 374 -4.18 0.53 -36.55
CA ILE A 374 -3.34 1.63 -37.05
C ILE A 374 -2.01 1.11 -37.60
N PHE A 375 -1.35 0.18 -36.89
CA PHE A 375 -0.08 -0.40 -37.33
C PHE A 375 -0.26 -1.22 -38.61
N GLN A 376 -1.32 -2.03 -38.71
CA GLN A 376 -1.60 -2.83 -39.89
C GLN A 376 -1.90 -1.96 -41.13
N GLU A 377 -2.54 -0.80 -40.95
CA GLU A 377 -2.78 0.15 -42.03
C GLU A 377 -1.49 0.83 -42.52
N LEU A 378 -0.57 1.18 -41.60
CA LEU A 378 0.67 1.90 -41.91
C LEU A 378 1.82 0.98 -42.37
N ASP A 379 2.00 -0.16 -41.71
CA ASP A 379 2.99 -1.19 -42.04
C ASP A 379 2.46 -2.59 -41.69
N PRO A 380 1.87 -3.32 -42.66
CA PRO A 380 1.33 -4.67 -42.46
C PRO A 380 2.38 -5.72 -42.05
N THR A 381 3.68 -5.42 -42.18
CA THR A 381 4.75 -6.36 -41.87
C THR A 381 5.24 -6.25 -40.44
N LEU A 382 4.94 -5.14 -39.76
CA LEU A 382 5.37 -4.83 -38.41
C LEU A 382 4.88 -5.89 -37.41
N GLN A 383 5.80 -6.38 -36.58
CA GLN A 383 5.55 -7.38 -35.53
C GLN A 383 5.55 -6.71 -34.15
N VAL A 384 4.35 -6.54 -33.60
CA VAL A 384 4.18 -6.02 -32.24
C VAL A 384 3.54 -7.09 -31.37
N GLN A 385 4.20 -7.43 -30.26
CA GLN A 385 3.61 -8.29 -29.25
C GLN A 385 2.71 -7.45 -28.35
N THR A 386 1.60 -8.03 -27.90
CA THR A 386 0.68 -7.36 -26.97
C THR A 386 0.79 -7.98 -25.59
N LEU A 387 0.58 -7.16 -24.57
CA LEU A 387 0.54 -7.57 -23.18
C LEU A 387 -0.58 -6.81 -22.46
N ARG A 388 -1.59 -7.56 -22.00
CA ARG A 388 -2.79 -6.98 -21.40
C ARG A 388 -2.59 -6.61 -19.93
N ILE A 389 -1.77 -5.60 -19.67
CA ILE A 389 -1.52 -5.02 -18.35
C ILE A 389 -1.44 -3.49 -18.44
N GLY A 390 -1.68 -2.81 -17.33
CA GLY A 390 -1.44 -1.37 -17.20
C GLY A 390 -0.07 -1.14 -16.57
N LEU A 391 0.79 -0.40 -17.26
CA LEU A 391 2.06 0.09 -16.72
C LEU A 391 2.02 1.61 -16.67
N ARG A 392 2.61 2.26 -15.66
CA ARG A 392 2.62 3.72 -15.52
C ARG A 392 3.42 4.41 -16.64
N GLU A 393 4.50 3.78 -17.09
CA GLU A 393 5.41 4.31 -18.12
C GLU A 393 6.10 3.18 -18.90
N GLY A 394 6.22 3.36 -20.21
CA GLY A 394 6.99 2.50 -21.11
C GLY A 394 8.49 2.75 -21.01
N PHE A 395 9.26 1.83 -21.55
CA PHE A 395 10.72 1.83 -21.47
C PHE A 395 11.34 1.04 -22.63
N VAL A 396 12.60 1.32 -22.93
CA VAL A 396 13.43 0.55 -23.86
C VAL A 396 14.62 0.02 -23.08
N ASP A 397 14.71 -1.29 -22.94
CA ASP A 397 15.81 -1.98 -22.26
C ASP A 397 16.74 -2.63 -23.29
N ARG A 398 17.97 -2.09 -23.40
CA ARG A 398 18.95 -2.56 -24.38
C ARG A 398 19.58 -3.89 -24.00
N GLN A 399 19.55 -4.25 -22.71
CA GLN A 399 20.15 -5.47 -22.21
C GLN A 399 19.31 -6.69 -22.62
N THR A 400 18.01 -6.65 -22.33
CA THR A 400 17.08 -7.72 -22.72
C THR A 400 16.55 -7.59 -24.15
N LYS A 401 16.89 -6.47 -24.84
CA LYS A 401 16.38 -6.13 -26.17
C LYS A 401 14.84 -6.09 -26.20
N LEU A 402 14.24 -5.49 -25.18
CA LEU A 402 12.80 -5.28 -25.08
C LEU A 402 12.47 -3.79 -25.15
N ALA A 403 11.47 -3.45 -25.97
CA ALA A 403 10.91 -2.10 -26.04
C ALA A 403 9.42 -2.15 -25.69
N CYS A 404 9.06 -1.62 -24.52
CA CYS A 404 7.71 -1.63 -23.98
C CYS A 404 7.06 -0.27 -24.16
N TYR A 405 5.93 -0.24 -24.86
CA TYR A 405 5.16 0.96 -25.16
C TYR A 405 3.81 0.90 -24.46
N THR A 406 3.38 2.00 -23.84
CA THR A 406 2.08 2.10 -23.14
C THR A 406 1.06 2.85 -23.96
N ASP A 407 -0.18 2.37 -23.98
CA ASP A 407 -1.27 3.00 -24.73
C ASP A 407 -1.56 4.43 -24.27
N HIS A 408 -1.49 4.73 -22.97
CA HIS A 408 -1.72 6.09 -22.49
C HIS A 408 -0.62 7.06 -22.92
N GLN A 409 0.66 6.67 -22.95
CA GLN A 409 1.72 7.57 -23.45
C GLN A 409 1.63 7.78 -24.96
N LEU A 410 1.31 6.73 -25.74
CA LEU A 410 1.12 6.84 -27.19
C LEU A 410 -0.04 7.78 -27.57
N PHE A 411 -1.11 7.76 -26.78
CA PHE A 411 -2.27 8.65 -26.96
C PHE A 411 -2.20 9.94 -26.12
N GLU A 412 -1.12 10.20 -25.40
CA GLU A 412 -0.95 11.33 -24.46
C GLU A 412 -2.13 11.50 -23.48
N ARG A 413 -2.59 10.39 -22.90
CA ARG A 413 -3.63 10.34 -21.89
C ARG A 413 -3.00 10.26 -20.51
N PHE A 414 -3.70 10.83 -19.53
CA PHE A 414 -3.35 10.65 -18.14
C PHE A 414 -3.52 9.18 -17.72
N HIS A 415 -2.49 8.59 -17.14
CA HIS A 415 -2.57 7.26 -16.54
C HIS A 415 -3.21 7.38 -15.16
N ARG A 416 -4.29 6.62 -14.91
CA ARG A 416 -4.90 6.58 -13.58
C ARG A 416 -4.39 5.34 -12.86
N TYR A 417 -3.80 5.52 -11.69
CA TYR A 417 -3.48 4.42 -10.79
C TYR A 417 -4.76 3.77 -10.26
N LYS A 418 -4.69 2.48 -9.93
CA LYS A 418 -5.77 1.74 -9.28
C LYS A 418 -5.83 2.15 -7.81
N SER A 419 -7.01 2.57 -7.36
CA SER A 419 -7.27 2.90 -5.96
C SER A 419 -8.29 1.93 -5.40
N LYS A 420 -8.12 1.52 -4.13
CA LYS A 420 -9.17 0.79 -3.39
C LYS A 420 -10.48 1.55 -3.54
N SER A 421 -11.55 0.85 -3.91
CA SER A 421 -12.92 1.36 -3.76
C SER A 421 -13.13 1.71 -2.29
N LYS A 422 -13.01 2.99 -1.93
CA LYS A 422 -13.39 3.43 -0.58
C LYS A 422 -14.89 3.17 -0.46
N SER A 423 -15.30 2.29 0.45
CA SER A 423 -16.67 2.27 0.96
C SER A 423 -17.05 3.71 1.33
N SER A 424 -17.92 4.31 0.53
CA SER A 424 -18.17 5.74 0.60
C SER A 424 -19.05 6.03 1.81
N LYS A 425 -18.54 6.83 2.75
CA LYS A 425 -19.32 7.47 3.84
C LYS A 425 -20.64 8.07 3.35
N SER A 426 -20.71 8.51 2.08
CA SER A 426 -21.90 9.15 1.52
C SER A 426 -23.11 8.22 1.42
N LYS A 427 -22.92 6.91 1.25
CA LYS A 427 -24.01 5.93 1.12
C LYS A 427 -24.48 5.42 2.47
N ALA A 428 -23.56 5.24 3.42
CA ALA A 428 -23.88 4.87 4.79
C ALA A 428 -24.73 5.96 5.51
N LEU A 429 -24.40 7.24 5.30
CA LEU A 429 -25.16 8.37 5.85
C LEU A 429 -26.64 8.34 5.40
N THR A 430 -26.88 8.07 4.11
CA THR A 430 -28.23 8.10 3.52
C THR A 430 -29.14 7.02 4.12
N ILE A 431 -28.60 5.85 4.44
CA ILE A 431 -29.38 4.74 5.01
C ILE A 431 -29.60 4.92 6.52
N LYS A 432 -28.60 5.42 7.26
CA LYS A 432 -28.75 5.78 8.67
C LYS A 432 -29.85 6.82 8.86
N GLU A 433 -29.88 7.84 8.01
CA GLU A 433 -30.92 8.87 7.99
C GLU A 433 -32.30 8.29 7.64
N LEU A 434 -32.40 7.42 6.63
CA LEU A 434 -33.65 6.77 6.23
C LEU A 434 -34.24 5.83 7.30
N LYS A 435 -33.39 5.13 8.08
CA LYS A 435 -33.85 4.20 9.13
C LYS A 435 -34.00 4.84 10.51
N ALA A 436 -33.42 6.02 10.72
CA ALA A 436 -33.63 6.84 11.92
C ALA A 436 -34.90 7.71 11.84
N LEU A 437 -35.67 7.59 10.76
CA LEU A 437 -36.96 8.26 10.60
C LEU A 437 -37.96 7.73 11.63
N HIS A 438 -38.58 8.65 12.35
CA HIS A 438 -39.67 8.38 13.27
C HIS A 438 -41.02 8.72 12.61
N PRO A 439 -42.13 8.09 13.05
CA PRO A 439 -43.47 8.49 12.63
C PRO A 439 -43.69 9.99 12.90
N GLY A 440 -43.80 10.80 11.84
CA GLY A 440 -43.95 12.26 11.91
C GLY A 440 -42.88 13.05 11.16
N ASP A 441 -41.79 12.41 10.73
CA ASP A 441 -40.73 13.07 9.97
C ASP A 441 -41.15 13.37 8.51
N PHE A 442 -40.69 14.50 7.97
CA PHE A 442 -41.01 14.95 6.62
C PHE A 442 -39.90 14.54 5.63
N ILE A 443 -40.28 13.92 4.51
CA ILE A 443 -39.37 13.46 3.45
C ILE A 443 -39.75 14.16 2.14
N VAL A 444 -38.75 14.57 1.35
CA VAL A 444 -38.94 15.15 0.02
C VAL A 444 -38.60 14.10 -1.04
N HIS A 445 -39.59 13.70 -1.85
CA HIS A 445 -39.37 12.87 -3.03
C HIS A 445 -38.97 13.78 -4.20
N VAL A 446 -37.88 13.43 -4.90
CA VAL A 446 -37.47 14.10 -6.13
C VAL A 446 -37.78 13.13 -7.28
N ASP A 447 -38.71 13.53 -8.15
CA ASP A 447 -39.12 12.75 -9.33
C ASP A 447 -38.03 12.66 -10.41
#